data_AF-A0A7S3UYL9-F1
#
_entry.id   AF-A0A7S3UYL9-F1
#
_cell.length_a   1.000
_cell.length_b   1.000
_cell.length_c   1.000
_cell.angle_alpha   90.00
_cell.angle_beta   90.00
_cell.angle_gamma   90.00
#
_symmetry.space_group_name_H-M   'P 1'
#
loop_
_entity.id
_entity.type
_entity.pdbx_description
1 polymer ?
#
loop_
_entity_poly.entity_id
_entity_poly.type
_entity_poly.pdbx_seq_one_letter_code
_entity_poly.pdbx_strand_id
1 'polypeptide(L)'
;KTLGGVVLAAQSGSTSSSEADPKSAMDTNVYDSLLGMLSQTDHVAGTAVDIIAEEVARHPVTMLASIFGLLASQNPIERQNALAVLRQILRILEEDTFLKVVNKLQLSEDLKMELVRHLLIRLGDEKLSLRKETALAFRAIDPSLVVPKLCSLLLSKSKQSP
;
A
#
# COMPACT_ATOMS: atom_id res chain seq x y z
N LYS A 1 -6.80 -47.94 -61.55
CA LYS A 1 -7.95 -47.14 -62.02
C LYS A 1 -8.59 -46.48 -60.79
N THR A 2 -8.66 -45.13 -60.78
CA THR A 2 -9.48 -44.21 -59.94
C THR A 2 -9.33 -44.27 -58.40
N LEU A 3 -8.77 -43.29 -57.67
CA LEU A 3 -9.12 -41.87 -57.36
C LEU A 3 -10.38 -41.65 -56.49
N GLY A 4 -10.17 -40.95 -55.36
CA GLY A 4 -11.15 -40.37 -54.43
C GLY A 4 -10.75 -40.65 -52.97
N GLY A 5 -10.23 -39.76 -52.13
CA GLY A 5 -10.32 -38.30 -52.07
C GLY A 5 -11.32 -37.87 -51.01
N VAL A 6 -10.94 -37.84 -49.71
CA VAL A 6 -11.51 -36.94 -48.68
C VAL A 6 -10.47 -36.69 -47.58
N VAL A 7 -10.08 -35.42 -47.45
CA VAL A 7 -9.37 -34.84 -46.31
C VAL A 7 -10.42 -34.55 -45.21
N LEU A 8 -10.18 -34.96 -43.97
CA LEU A 8 -10.89 -34.40 -42.81
C LEU A 8 -9.95 -34.27 -41.61
N ALA A 9 -10.02 -33.07 -41.04
CA ALA A 9 -9.10 -32.42 -40.12
C ALA A 9 -8.80 -33.19 -38.82
N ALA A 10 -7.54 -33.09 -38.40
CA ALA A 10 -7.12 -33.35 -37.03
C ALA A 10 -7.78 -32.33 -36.09
N GLN A 11 -8.65 -32.79 -35.19
CA GLN A 11 -9.03 -32.03 -34.00
C GLN A 11 -8.01 -32.29 -32.91
N SER A 12 -7.17 -31.29 -32.67
CA SER A 12 -6.30 -31.17 -31.50
C SER A 12 -7.18 -30.98 -30.27
N GLY A 13 -7.44 -32.06 -29.54
CA GLY A 13 -8.09 -32.04 -28.24
C GLY A 13 -7.11 -31.55 -27.16
N SER A 14 -7.14 -30.25 -26.93
CA SER A 14 -7.09 -29.59 -25.61
C SER A 14 -6.10 -30.11 -24.57
N THR A 15 -4.84 -29.66 -24.67
CA THR A 15 -4.02 -29.39 -23.49
C THR A 15 -4.02 -27.89 -23.21
N SER A 16 -4.78 -27.46 -22.21
CA SER A 16 -4.43 -26.28 -21.44
C SER A 16 -4.96 -26.45 -20.02
N SER A 17 -4.06 -26.96 -19.18
CA SER A 17 -3.95 -26.65 -17.76
C SER A 17 -4.21 -25.17 -17.49
N SER A 18 -5.12 -24.87 -16.58
CA SER A 18 -4.89 -23.85 -15.54
C SER A 18 -5.92 -24.06 -14.45
N GLU A 19 -5.49 -24.64 -13.34
CA GLU A 19 -6.09 -24.36 -12.04
C GLU A 19 -6.10 -22.84 -11.87
N ALA A 20 -7.27 -22.22 -12.00
CA ALA A 20 -7.47 -20.83 -11.63
C ALA A 20 -8.03 -20.82 -10.21
N ASP A 21 -7.14 -20.80 -9.22
CA ASP A 21 -7.42 -20.15 -7.94
C ASP A 21 -6.12 -19.78 -7.24
N PRO A 22 -5.78 -18.48 -7.28
CA PRO A 22 -5.53 -17.79 -6.03
C PRO A 22 -6.30 -16.47 -6.05
N LYS A 23 -7.14 -16.24 -5.03
CA LYS A 23 -7.85 -14.96 -4.72
C LYS A 23 -7.43 -13.81 -5.63
N SER A 24 -8.24 -13.56 -6.67
CA SER A 24 -8.05 -12.55 -7.72
C SER A 24 -7.40 -11.29 -7.17
N ALA A 25 -6.12 -11.07 -7.51
CA ALA A 25 -5.49 -9.77 -7.35
C ALA A 25 -6.35 -8.73 -8.08
N MET A 26 -6.54 -7.55 -7.48
CA MET A 26 -7.29 -6.48 -8.12
C MET A 26 -6.64 -6.12 -9.46
N ASP A 27 -7.47 -5.92 -10.49
CA ASP A 27 -7.03 -5.45 -11.81
C ASP A 27 -6.26 -4.11 -11.64
N THR A 28 -5.08 -4.01 -12.25
CA THR A 28 -4.20 -2.85 -12.12
C THR A 28 -4.87 -1.55 -12.55
N ASN A 29 -5.73 -1.57 -13.58
CA ASN A 29 -6.44 -0.37 -14.03
C ASN A 29 -7.48 0.09 -13.00
N VAL A 30 -8.10 -0.86 -12.29
CA VAL A 30 -9.04 -0.56 -11.20
C VAL A 30 -8.28 0.04 -10.03
N TYR A 31 -7.13 -0.53 -9.69
CA TYR A 31 -6.27 0.00 -8.64
C TYR A 31 -5.78 1.41 -8.94
N ASP A 32 -5.30 1.66 -10.16
CA ASP A 32 -4.84 2.99 -10.59
C ASP A 32 -5.98 4.01 -10.60
N SER A 33 -7.19 3.58 -10.98
CA SER A 33 -8.39 4.43 -10.91
C SER A 33 -8.72 4.81 -9.47
N LEU A 34 -8.63 3.86 -8.52
CA LEU A 34 -8.81 4.12 -7.10
C LEU A 34 -7.72 5.04 -6.53
N LEU A 35 -6.46 4.88 -6.96
CA LEU A 35 -5.39 5.80 -6.59
C LEU A 35 -5.69 7.23 -7.08
N GLY A 36 -6.23 7.37 -8.30
CA GLY A 36 -6.68 8.66 -8.83
C GLY A 36 -7.74 9.35 -7.96
N MET A 37 -8.63 8.57 -7.34
CA MET A 37 -9.66 9.09 -6.41
C MET A 37 -9.06 9.66 -5.12
N LEU A 38 -7.84 9.27 -4.73
CA LEU A 38 -7.16 9.84 -3.55
C LEU A 38 -6.75 11.30 -3.73
N SER A 39 -6.87 11.87 -4.93
CA SER A 39 -6.71 13.31 -5.14
C SER A 39 -7.96 14.12 -4.77
N GLN A 40 -9.08 13.46 -4.50
CA GLN A 40 -10.38 14.07 -4.19
C GLN A 40 -10.60 14.23 -2.68
N THR A 41 -11.61 15.00 -2.28
CA THR A 41 -11.95 15.27 -0.86
C THR A 41 -13.36 14.80 -0.47
N ASP A 42 -14.03 14.08 -1.36
CA ASP A 42 -15.41 13.64 -1.15
C ASP A 42 -15.47 12.28 -0.44
N HIS A 43 -16.70 11.81 -0.20
CA HIS A 43 -16.95 10.49 0.38
C HIS A 43 -16.40 9.35 -0.47
N VAL A 44 -16.23 9.58 -1.78
CA VAL A 44 -15.68 8.59 -2.72
C VAL A 44 -14.19 8.38 -2.44
N ALA A 45 -13.44 9.45 -2.17
CA ALA A 45 -12.05 9.32 -1.70
C ALA A 45 -11.96 8.50 -0.40
N GLY A 46 -12.91 8.68 0.53
CA GLY A 46 -12.99 7.88 1.77
C GLY A 46 -13.18 6.38 1.50
N THR A 47 -14.12 6.02 0.62
CA THR A 47 -14.32 4.62 0.23
C THR A 47 -13.10 4.04 -0.49
N ALA A 48 -12.44 4.84 -1.34
CA ALA A 48 -11.21 4.43 -2.01
C ALA A 48 -10.08 4.12 -1.01
N VAL A 49 -9.96 4.92 0.07
CA VAL A 49 -8.99 4.67 1.16
C VAL A 49 -9.18 3.27 1.74
N ASP A 50 -10.42 2.88 2.05
CA ASP A 50 -10.71 1.58 2.67
C ASP A 50 -10.36 0.42 1.73
N ILE A 51 -10.82 0.48 0.46
CA ILE A 51 -10.57 -0.57 -0.53
C ILE A 51 -9.07 -0.73 -0.82
N ILE A 52 -8.38 0.39 -1.02
CA ILE A 52 -6.92 0.40 -1.25
C ILE A 52 -6.20 -0.19 -0.04
N ALA A 53 -6.60 0.18 1.17
CA ALA A 53 -5.95 -0.32 2.38
C ALA A 53 -6.09 -1.84 2.52
N GLU A 54 -7.26 -2.40 2.22
CA GLU A 54 -7.47 -3.86 2.21
C GLU A 54 -6.62 -4.57 1.16
N GLU A 55 -6.54 -4.01 -0.05
CA GLU A 55 -5.76 -4.58 -1.14
C GLU A 55 -4.26 -4.53 -0.84
N VAL A 56 -3.76 -3.39 -0.35
CA VAL A 56 -2.34 -3.23 0.04
C VAL A 56 -2.01 -4.11 1.25
N ALA A 57 -2.92 -4.28 2.20
CA ALA A 57 -2.72 -5.20 3.33
C ALA A 57 -2.60 -6.67 2.88
N ARG A 58 -3.22 -7.03 1.75
CA ARG A 58 -3.06 -8.35 1.12
C ARG A 58 -1.76 -8.48 0.31
N HIS A 59 -1.35 -7.41 -0.38
CA HIS A 59 -0.19 -7.39 -1.28
C HIS A 59 0.80 -6.23 -0.99
N PRO A 60 1.40 -6.18 0.20
CA PRO A 60 2.16 -5.01 0.65
C PRO A 60 3.44 -4.76 -0.17
N VAL A 61 4.13 -5.82 -0.59
CA VAL A 61 5.41 -5.70 -1.32
C VAL A 61 5.26 -5.00 -2.66
N THR A 62 4.17 -5.27 -3.37
CA THR A 62 3.94 -4.73 -4.72
C THR A 62 3.22 -3.38 -4.70
N MET A 63 2.41 -3.11 -3.66
CA MET A 63 1.47 -1.98 -3.68
C MET A 63 1.82 -0.86 -2.71
N LEU A 64 2.69 -1.07 -1.72
CA LEU A 64 3.02 0.01 -0.76
C LEU A 64 3.82 1.16 -1.42
N ALA A 65 4.53 0.87 -2.51
CA ALA A 65 5.32 1.85 -3.25
C ALA A 65 4.47 2.98 -3.86
N SER A 66 3.25 2.68 -4.34
CA SER A 66 2.34 3.71 -4.87
C SER A 66 1.87 4.65 -3.75
N ILE A 67 1.60 4.11 -2.56
CA ILE A 67 1.21 4.88 -1.37
C ILE A 67 2.36 5.79 -0.92
N PHE A 68 3.60 5.32 -0.98
CA PHE A 68 4.78 6.13 -0.72
C PHE A 68 4.95 7.27 -1.72
N GLY A 69 4.64 7.04 -3.00
CA GLY A 69 4.57 8.07 -4.02
C GLY A 69 3.57 9.18 -3.66
N LEU A 70 2.35 8.81 -3.25
CA LEU A 70 1.32 9.76 -2.84
C LEU A 70 1.68 10.51 -1.54
N LEU A 71 2.31 9.83 -0.59
CA LEU A 71 2.85 10.49 0.60
C LEU A 71 3.90 11.53 0.25
N ALA A 72 4.68 11.32 -0.81
CA ALA A 72 5.69 12.27 -1.29
C ALA A 72 5.12 13.38 -2.20
N SER A 73 3.83 13.33 -2.54
CA SER A 73 3.18 14.29 -3.43
C SER A 73 3.24 15.73 -2.91
N GLN A 74 3.28 16.69 -3.84
CA GLN A 74 3.12 18.11 -3.53
C GLN A 74 1.67 18.47 -3.16
N ASN A 75 0.70 17.65 -3.55
CA ASN A 75 -0.70 17.86 -3.24
C ASN A 75 -1.01 17.47 -1.78
N PRO A 76 -1.40 18.42 -0.90
CA PRO A 76 -1.69 18.11 0.50
C PRO A 76 -2.88 17.16 0.69
N ILE A 77 -3.82 17.10 -0.28
CA ILE A 77 -4.97 16.18 -0.22
C ILE A 77 -4.50 14.75 -0.46
N GLU A 78 -3.67 14.52 -1.48
CA GLU A 78 -3.08 13.20 -1.74
C GLU A 78 -2.26 12.72 -0.55
N ARG A 79 -1.44 13.60 0.06
CA ARG A 79 -0.68 13.25 1.27
C ARG A 79 -1.59 12.86 2.43
N GLN A 80 -2.69 13.59 2.61
CA GLN A 80 -3.68 13.31 3.64
C GLN A 80 -4.34 11.95 3.44
N ASN A 81 -4.83 11.70 2.23
CA ASN A 81 -5.53 10.47 1.91
C ASN A 81 -4.58 9.26 1.90
N ALA A 82 -3.33 9.42 1.44
CA ALA A 82 -2.31 8.38 1.54
C ALA A 82 -1.95 8.04 3.00
N LEU A 83 -1.90 9.05 3.88
CA LEU A 83 -1.72 8.82 5.31
C LEU A 83 -2.92 8.09 5.92
N ALA A 84 -4.15 8.41 5.48
CA ALA A 84 -5.35 7.68 5.88
C ALA A 84 -5.29 6.21 5.44
N VAL A 85 -4.86 5.93 4.19
CA VAL A 85 -4.61 4.56 3.70
C VAL A 85 -3.60 3.84 4.60
N LEU A 86 -2.45 4.44 4.90
CA LEU A 86 -1.45 3.82 5.77
C LEU A 86 -2.00 3.48 7.15
N ARG A 87 -2.75 4.41 7.76
CA ARG A 87 -3.37 4.17 9.06
C ARG A 87 -4.36 3.02 9.01
N GLN A 88 -5.13 2.93 7.94
CA GLN A 88 -6.10 1.86 7.74
C GLN A 88 -5.41 0.51 7.51
N ILE A 89 -4.32 0.46 6.73
CA ILE A 89 -3.49 -0.74 6.57
C ILE A 89 -2.98 -1.22 7.93
N LEU A 90 -2.39 -0.33 8.72
CA LEU A 90 -1.87 -0.66 10.06
C LEU A 90 -2.97 -1.19 10.98
N ARG A 91 -4.18 -0.59 10.93
CA ARG A 91 -5.35 -1.05 11.68
C ARG A 91 -5.82 -2.44 11.26
N ILE A 92 -5.95 -2.69 9.94
CA ILE A 92 -6.38 -3.98 9.39
C ILE A 92 -5.43 -5.09 9.88
N LEU A 93 -4.12 -4.82 9.85
CA LEU A 93 -3.11 -5.79 10.28
C LEU A 93 -3.06 -5.97 11.81
N GLU A 94 -3.48 -4.96 12.57
CA GLU A 94 -3.64 -5.04 14.02
C GLU A 94 -4.95 -5.76 14.44
N GLU A 95 -5.99 -5.77 13.62
CA GLU A 95 -7.28 -6.38 13.99
C GLU A 95 -7.47 -7.78 13.40
N ASP A 96 -7.10 -7.98 12.14
CA ASP A 96 -7.41 -9.21 11.42
C ASP A 96 -6.45 -10.34 11.82
N THR A 97 -7.00 -11.32 12.54
CA THR A 97 -6.23 -12.48 13.05
C THR A 97 -5.76 -13.40 11.93
N PHE A 98 -6.52 -13.51 10.83
CA PHE A 98 -6.11 -14.29 9.66
C PHE A 98 -4.97 -13.61 8.92
N LEU A 99 -5.06 -12.30 8.69
CA LEU A 99 -3.95 -11.51 8.15
C LEU A 99 -2.78 -11.41 9.11
N LYS A 100 -2.95 -11.47 10.43
CA LYS A 100 -1.81 -11.60 11.37
C LYS A 100 -1.08 -12.92 11.26
N VAL A 101 -1.81 -14.02 11.01
CA VAL A 101 -1.24 -15.37 10.92
C VAL A 101 -0.56 -15.58 9.56
N VAL A 102 -1.17 -15.08 8.48
CA VAL A 102 -0.66 -15.21 7.10
C VAL A 102 0.30 -14.09 6.71
N ASN A 103 0.04 -12.88 7.21
CA ASN A 103 0.57 -11.60 6.74
C ASN A 103 1.05 -10.73 7.91
N LYS A 104 1.58 -11.34 8.99
CA LYS A 104 2.40 -10.64 9.99
C LYS A 104 3.50 -9.95 9.20
N LEU A 105 3.25 -8.71 8.80
CA LEU A 105 3.84 -8.05 7.65
C LEU A 105 5.29 -8.50 7.56
N GLN A 106 5.58 -9.52 6.75
CA GLN A 106 6.96 -9.89 6.45
C GLN A 106 7.49 -8.87 5.45
N LEU A 107 7.14 -7.59 5.68
CA LEU A 107 7.90 -6.47 5.22
C LEU A 107 9.33 -6.80 5.60
N SER A 108 10.18 -6.83 4.59
CA SER A 108 11.59 -6.76 4.81
C SER A 108 11.88 -5.59 5.75
N GLU A 109 12.94 -5.71 6.55
CA GLU A 109 13.39 -4.60 7.39
C GLU A 109 13.56 -3.33 6.55
N ASP A 110 13.97 -3.45 5.29
CA ASP A 110 14.05 -2.34 4.33
C ASP A 110 12.70 -1.64 4.13
N LEU A 111 11.61 -2.40 3.93
CA LEU A 111 10.30 -1.82 3.66
C LEU A 111 9.68 -1.19 4.92
N LYS A 112 9.96 -1.76 6.10
CA LYS A 112 9.61 -1.13 7.39
C LYS A 112 10.38 0.19 7.60
N MET A 113 11.67 0.18 7.30
CA MET A 113 12.51 1.37 7.42
C MET A 113 12.11 2.46 6.42
N GLU A 114 11.65 2.06 5.24
CA GLU A 114 11.13 2.98 4.23
C GLU A 114 9.81 3.63 4.67
N LEU A 115 8.89 2.84 5.23
CA LEU A 115 7.67 3.36 5.88
C LEU A 115 8.02 4.39 6.97
N VAL A 116 8.94 4.05 7.86
CA VAL A 116 9.39 4.94 8.94
C VAL A 116 10.00 6.22 8.37
N ARG A 117 10.81 6.12 7.31
CA ARG A 117 11.41 7.28 6.62
C ARG A 117 10.34 8.22 6.07
N HIS A 118 9.34 7.69 5.37
CA HIS A 118 8.24 8.48 4.82
C HIS A 118 7.44 9.18 5.93
N LEU A 119 7.09 8.47 7.00
CA LEU A 119 6.36 9.05 8.13
C LEU A 119 7.18 10.14 8.85
N LEU A 120 8.48 9.94 9.08
CA LEU A 120 9.32 10.96 9.70
C LEU A 120 9.37 12.26 8.88
N ILE A 121 9.41 12.16 7.55
CA ILE A 121 9.34 13.34 6.67
C ILE A 121 8.00 14.08 6.83
N ARG A 122 6.88 13.35 7.03
CA ARG A 122 5.55 13.94 7.20
C ARG A 122 5.32 14.58 8.58
N LEU A 123 6.20 14.37 9.56
CA LEU A 123 6.21 15.20 10.78
C LEU A 123 6.52 16.68 10.50
N GLY A 124 7.15 16.96 9.35
CA GLY A 124 7.44 18.31 8.86
C GLY A 124 6.39 18.87 7.90
N ASP A 125 5.23 18.22 7.72
CA ASP A 125 4.21 18.68 6.77
C ASP A 125 3.72 20.10 7.08
N GLU A 126 3.32 20.88 6.09
CA GLU A 126 2.81 22.24 6.31
C GLU A 126 1.56 22.23 7.20
N LYS A 127 0.63 21.28 6.98
CA LYS A 127 -0.62 21.21 7.74
C LYS A 127 -0.40 20.57 9.11
N LEU A 128 -0.79 21.28 10.17
CA LEU A 128 -0.70 20.77 11.55
C LEU A 128 -1.50 19.48 11.78
N SER A 129 -2.67 19.35 11.16
CA SER A 129 -3.48 18.13 11.22
C SER A 129 -2.70 16.91 10.72
N LEU A 130 -2.00 17.04 9.58
CA LEU A 130 -1.17 15.98 9.02
C LEU A 130 0.00 15.61 9.92
N ARG A 131 0.66 16.60 10.54
CA ARG A 131 1.74 16.31 11.52
C ARG A 131 1.21 15.49 12.69
N LYS A 132 0.03 15.86 13.22
CA LYS A 132 -0.61 15.15 14.35
C LYS A 132 -1.00 13.73 13.95
N GLU A 133 -1.64 13.57 12.80
CA GLU A 133 -2.03 12.24 12.30
C GLU A 133 -0.81 11.34 12.02
N THR A 134 0.26 11.93 11.47
CA THR A 134 1.53 11.22 11.26
C THR A 134 2.13 10.78 12.59
N ALA A 135 2.12 11.64 13.60
CA ALA A 135 2.61 11.30 14.93
C ALA A 135 1.81 10.13 15.55
N LEU A 136 0.50 10.11 15.35
CA LEU A 136 -0.37 9.01 15.79
C LEU A 136 -0.10 7.70 15.05
N ALA A 137 0.32 7.75 13.78
CA ALA A 137 0.62 6.55 13.00
C ALA A 137 1.79 5.73 13.59
N PHE A 138 2.74 6.38 14.27
CA PHE A 138 3.86 5.68 14.92
C PHE A 138 3.42 4.73 16.04
N ARG A 139 2.21 4.87 16.60
CA ARG A 139 1.71 3.97 17.65
C ARG A 139 1.64 2.51 17.21
N ALA A 140 1.49 2.27 15.90
CA ALA A 140 1.34 0.95 15.31
C ALA A 140 2.65 0.42 14.72
N ILE A 141 3.78 1.08 14.97
CA ILE A 141 5.11 0.69 14.50
C ILE A 141 5.96 0.29 15.69
N ASP A 142 6.83 -0.72 15.50
CA ASP A 142 7.80 -1.15 16.52
C ASP A 142 8.60 0.07 17.04
N PRO A 143 8.54 0.36 18.36
CA PRO A 143 9.25 1.48 18.95
C PRO A 143 10.77 1.47 18.68
N SER A 144 11.38 0.29 18.55
CA SER A 144 12.83 0.17 18.29
C SER A 144 13.24 0.78 16.94
N LEU A 145 12.34 0.81 15.95
CA LEU A 145 12.58 1.39 14.63
C LEU A 145 12.40 2.92 14.61
N VAL A 146 11.56 3.45 15.51
CA VAL A 146 11.07 4.83 15.46
C VAL A 146 11.72 5.71 16.53
N VAL A 147 11.78 5.25 17.78
CA VAL A 147 12.22 6.04 18.93
C VAL A 147 13.62 6.62 18.73
N PRO A 148 14.64 5.85 18.30
CA PRO A 148 15.99 6.41 18.09
C PRO A 148 15.99 7.55 17.06
N LYS A 149 15.20 7.43 15.99
CA LYS A 149 15.11 8.45 14.94
C LYS A 149 14.38 9.71 15.43
N LEU A 150 13.31 9.55 16.21
CA LEU A 150 12.62 10.68 16.84
C LEU A 150 13.53 11.42 17.83
N CYS A 151 14.28 10.70 18.67
CA CYS A 151 15.27 11.29 19.56
C CYS A 151 16.32 12.08 18.77
N SER A 152 16.86 11.50 17.68
CA SER A 152 17.80 12.21 16.81
C SER A 152 17.21 13.48 16.20
N LEU A 153 15.93 13.48 15.82
CA LEU A 153 15.24 14.65 15.26
C LEU A 153 15.06 15.77 16.30
N LEU A 154 14.74 15.41 17.54
CA LEU A 154 14.61 16.38 18.63
C LEU A 154 15.96 16.99 19.01
N LEU A 155 17.00 16.15 19.08
CA LEU A 155 18.35 16.58 19.41
C LEU A 155 18.98 17.43 18.29
N SER A 156 18.72 17.13 17.02
CA SER A 156 19.25 17.95 15.90
C SER A 156 18.65 19.34 15.87
N LYS A 157 17.36 19.50 16.21
CA LYS A 157 16.71 20.81 16.36
C LYS A 157 17.17 21.58 17.59
N SER A 158 17.50 20.89 18.69
CA SER A 158 18.06 21.53 19.88
C SER A 158 19.46 22.13 19.65
N LYS A 159 20.22 21.60 18.69
CA LYS A 159 21.52 22.15 18.28
C LYS A 159 21.41 23.36 17.35
N GLN A 160 20.19 23.75 16.97
CA GLN A 160 19.90 24.91 16.12
C GLN A 160 19.22 26.03 16.93
N SER A 161 19.70 26.39 18.13
CA SER A 161 19.55 27.75 18.70
C SER A 161 20.27 27.90 20.05
N PRO A 162 20.83 29.09 20.39
CA PRO A 162 21.27 30.22 19.54
C PRO A 162 22.77 30.18 19.21
#